data_AF-A0A673A0P1-F1
#
_entry.id   AF-A0A673A0P1-F1
#
_cell.length_a   1.000
_cell.length_b   1.000
_cell.length_c   1.000
_cell.angle_alpha   90.00
_cell.angle_beta   90.00
_cell.angle_gamma   90.00
#
_symmetry.space_group_name_H-M   'P 1'
#
loop_
_entity.id
_entity.type
_entity.pdbx_description
1 polymer ?
#
loop_
_entity_poly.entity_id
_entity_poly.type
_entity_poly.pdbx_seq_one_letter_code
_entity_poly.pdbx_strand_id
1 'polypeptide(L)'
;MPLAKDLMHPCFAEERRRHKKKRLVQSPNSYFMDVKCTGCYKITTIFSHSQTVVPCSGCSLILCQPAGGKCRLTAGKQVQLLLLYHCYYQRFYKRVGSVSI
;
A
#
# COMPACT_ATOMS: atom_id res chain seq x y z
N MET A 1 -20.96 24.36 -20.65
CA MET A 1 -21.48 23.60 -19.49
C MET A 1 -20.92 22.19 -19.58
N PRO A 2 -20.09 21.70 -18.64
CA PRO A 2 -19.72 20.29 -18.68
C PRO A 2 -20.98 19.46 -18.46
N LEU A 3 -21.15 18.37 -19.23
CA LEU A 3 -22.16 17.36 -18.99
C LEU A 3 -22.17 16.96 -17.51
N ALA A 4 -23.36 16.67 -16.98
CA ALA A 4 -23.54 16.27 -15.58
C ALA A 4 -22.56 15.13 -15.22
N LYS A 5 -21.72 15.35 -14.20
CA LYS A 5 -20.80 14.33 -13.70
C LYS A 5 -21.58 13.31 -12.87
N ASP A 6 -21.48 12.04 -13.23
CA ASP A 6 -22.01 10.95 -12.41
C ASP A 6 -21.25 10.90 -11.07
N LEU A 7 -21.97 11.14 -9.98
CA LEU A 7 -21.42 11.16 -8.62
C LEU A 7 -21.37 9.77 -8.00
N MET A 8 -22.22 8.85 -8.46
CA MET A 8 -22.40 7.53 -7.87
C MET A 8 -21.39 6.51 -8.45
N HIS A 9 -21.00 6.67 -9.71
CA HIS A 9 -20.08 5.77 -10.40
C HIS A 9 -18.90 6.51 -11.05
N PRO A 10 -18.05 7.16 -10.24
CA PRO A 10 -16.85 7.81 -10.77
C PRO A 10 -15.89 6.80 -11.39
N CYS A 11 -15.15 7.22 -12.42
CA CYS A 11 -14.13 6.37 -13.02
C CYS A 11 -12.97 6.14 -12.03
N PHE A 12 -12.42 4.92 -12.00
CA PHE A 12 -11.31 4.53 -11.12
C PHE A 12 -10.08 5.46 -11.22
N ALA A 13 -9.78 5.95 -12.43
CA ALA A 13 -8.68 6.88 -12.65
C ALA A 13 -8.90 8.21 -11.93
N GLU A 14 -10.15 8.68 -11.86
CA GLU A 14 -10.51 9.91 -11.15
C GLU A 14 -10.47 9.72 -9.64
N GLU A 15 -10.96 8.58 -9.13
CA GLU A 15 -10.92 8.27 -7.70
C GLU A 15 -9.49 8.17 -7.16
N ARG A 16 -8.57 7.59 -7.93
CA ARG A 16 -7.15 7.46 -7.54
C ARG A 16 -6.46 8.82 -7.41
N ARG A 17 -6.86 9.80 -8.23
CA ARG A 17 -6.34 11.19 -8.17
C ARG A 17 -6.88 11.96 -6.97
N ARG A 18 -8.07 11.61 -6.47
CA ARG A 18 -8.64 12.26 -5.28
C ARG A 18 -7.83 11.93 -4.03
N HIS A 19 -7.77 12.91 -3.12
CA HIS A 19 -7.20 12.72 -1.80
C HIS A 19 -7.94 11.60 -1.04
N LYS A 20 -7.22 10.81 -0.23
CA LYS A 20 -7.73 9.61 0.46
C LYS A 20 -9.04 9.81 1.26
N LYS A 21 -9.26 11.01 1.82
CA LYS A 21 -10.49 11.37 2.57
C LYS A 21 -11.66 11.84 1.69
N LYS A 22 -11.41 12.22 0.44
CA LYS A 22 -12.38 12.81 -0.52
C LYS A 22 -12.82 11.83 -1.62
N ARG A 23 -12.44 10.56 -1.49
CA ARG A 23 -12.94 9.47 -2.34
C ARG A 23 -14.39 9.16 -1.96
N LEU A 24 -15.12 8.48 -2.85
CA LEU A 24 -16.49 8.02 -2.58
C LEU A 24 -16.51 7.17 -1.30
N VAL A 25 -15.57 6.22 -1.21
CA VAL A 25 -15.26 5.48 0.01
C VAL A 25 -13.83 5.76 0.43
N GLN A 26 -13.65 6.15 1.69
CA GLN A 26 -12.33 6.47 2.23
C GLN A 26 -11.46 5.21 2.31
N SER A 27 -10.25 5.30 1.80
CA SER A 27 -9.28 4.20 1.81
C SER A 27 -7.85 4.72 2.00
N PRO A 28 -7.01 4.03 2.79
CA PRO A 28 -5.62 4.44 2.98
C PRO A 28 -4.80 4.26 1.68
N ASN A 29 -3.73 5.05 1.54
CA ASN A 29 -2.75 4.91 0.43
C ASN A 29 -1.54 4.04 0.82
N SER A 30 -1.45 3.66 2.09
CA SER A 30 -0.36 2.86 2.65
C SER A 30 -0.65 1.37 2.47
N TYR A 31 0.40 0.57 2.37
CA TYR A 31 0.33 -0.87 2.21
C TYR A 31 1.42 -1.57 3.04
N PHE A 32 1.25 -2.87 3.24
CA PHE A 32 2.30 -3.76 3.73
C PHE A 32 3.02 -4.40 2.54
N MET A 33 4.33 -4.57 2.64
CA MET A 33 5.15 -5.17 1.60
C MET A 33 6.13 -6.17 2.19
N ASP A 34 6.43 -7.22 1.43
CA ASP A 34 7.39 -8.23 1.83
C ASP A 34 8.78 -7.88 1.27
N VAL A 35 9.73 -7.65 2.17
CA VAL A 35 11.11 -7.34 1.82
C VAL A 35 11.98 -8.54 2.12
N LYS A 36 12.71 -8.99 1.09
CA LYS A 36 13.73 -10.03 1.20
C LYS A 36 15.07 -9.40 1.55
N CYS A 37 15.68 -9.91 2.61
CA CYS A 37 17.02 -9.50 2.98
C CYS A 37 18.09 -10.32 2.25
N THR A 38 19.06 -9.64 1.63
CA THR A 38 20.20 -10.29 0.95
C THR A 38 21.14 -11.11 1.82
N GLY A 39 21.19 -10.87 3.14
CA GLY A 39 22.07 -11.61 4.04
C GLY A 39 21.39 -12.85 4.64
N CYS A 40 20.20 -12.65 5.21
CA CYS A 40 19.47 -13.69 5.95
C CYS A 40 18.50 -14.51 5.06
N TYR A 41 18.21 -14.08 3.82
CA TYR A 41 17.15 -14.58 2.91
C TYR A 41 15.73 -14.69 3.51
N LYS A 42 15.56 -14.31 4.77
CA LYS A 42 14.28 -14.22 5.46
C LYS A 42 13.44 -13.10 4.85
N ILE A 43 12.15 -13.37 4.77
CA ILE A 43 11.11 -12.42 4.34
C ILE A 43 10.59 -11.73 5.59
N THR A 44 10.55 -10.39 5.57
CA THR A 44 9.94 -9.59 6.62
C THR A 44 8.86 -8.71 6.03
N THR A 45 7.68 -8.71 6.64
CA THR A 45 6.57 -7.82 6.32
C THR A 45 6.85 -6.42 6.88
N ILE A 46 6.91 -5.41 6.02
CA ILE A 46 7.21 -4.02 6.39
C ILE A 46 6.05 -3.12 5.98
N PHE A 47 5.71 -2.15 6.83
CA PHE A 47 4.75 -1.11 6.50
C PHE A 47 5.36 -0.01 5.63
N SER A 48 4.67 0.36 4.56
CA SER A 48 5.17 1.33 3.57
C SER A 48 5.49 2.73 4.10
N HIS A 49 4.91 3.14 5.22
CA HIS A 49 5.17 4.44 5.88
C HIS A 49 5.66 4.21 7.32
N SER A 50 6.54 3.23 7.51
CA SER A 50 7.13 2.95 8.82
C SER A 50 7.83 4.19 9.39
N GLN A 51 7.49 4.56 10.62
CA GLN A 51 8.13 5.66 11.37
C GLN A 51 9.38 5.19 12.12
N THR A 52 9.51 3.89 12.34
CA THR A 52 10.68 3.29 13.01
C THR A 52 11.60 2.64 12.00
N VAL A 53 12.87 2.55 12.36
CA VAL A 53 13.86 1.76 11.64
C VAL A 53 13.52 0.28 11.81
N VAL A 54 13.44 -0.49 10.72
CA VAL A 54 13.07 -1.91 10.76
C VAL A 54 14.30 -2.80 10.48
N PRO A 55 14.78 -3.57 11.48
CA PRO A 55 15.87 -4.53 11.30
C PRO A 55 15.39 -5.94 10.83
N CYS A 56 16.21 -6.71 10.09
CA CYS A 56 15.97 -8.15 9.86
C CYS A 56 16.09 -8.89 11.20
N SER A 57 15.16 -9.80 11.49
CA SER A 57 15.18 -10.67 12.69
C SER A 57 16.37 -11.64 12.76
N GLY A 58 17.05 -11.91 11.63
CA GLY A 58 18.16 -12.86 11.55
C GLY A 58 19.55 -12.24 11.49
N CYS A 59 19.73 -11.11 10.78
CA CYS A 59 21.05 -10.51 10.56
C CYS A 59 21.18 -9.09 11.11
N SER A 60 20.17 -8.60 11.84
CA SER A 60 20.10 -7.25 12.44
C SER A 60 20.35 -6.07 11.49
N LEU A 61 20.41 -6.34 10.19
CA LEU A 61 20.64 -5.34 9.17
C LEU A 61 19.39 -4.49 8.99
N ILE A 62 19.59 -3.19 8.83
CA ILE A 62 18.53 -2.23 8.56
C ILE A 62 17.93 -2.46 7.17
N LEU A 63 16.63 -2.76 7.12
CA LEU A 63 15.89 -3.00 5.88
C LEU A 63 15.27 -1.72 5.34
N CYS A 64 14.72 -0.88 6.22
CA CYS A 64 14.19 0.43 5.84
C CYS A 64 14.51 1.50 6.90
N GLN A 65 14.67 2.73 6.42
CA GLN A 65 14.79 3.93 7.22
C GLN A 65 13.50 4.75 7.12
N PRO A 66 13.05 5.37 8.22
CA PRO A 66 11.89 6.24 8.20
C PRO A 66 12.18 7.50 7.39
N ALA A 67 11.14 8.03 6.74
CA ALA A 67 11.17 9.29 6.02
C ALA A 67 9.82 10.00 6.24
N GLY A 68 9.69 11.27 5.81
CA GLY A 68 8.43 12.02 5.93
C GLY A 68 7.25 11.44 5.13
N GLY A 69 7.47 10.40 4.33
CA GLY A 69 6.45 9.72 3.53
C GLY A 69 6.68 8.21 3.49
N LYS A 70 6.91 7.66 2.29
CA LYS A 70 7.27 6.24 2.16
C LYS A 70 8.66 5.99 2.75
N CYS A 71 8.79 4.89 3.48
CA CYS A 71 10.08 4.48 4.06
C CYS A 71 11.12 4.26 2.96
N ARG A 72 12.36 4.64 3.22
CA ARG A 72 13.49 4.44 2.30
C ARG A 72 14.06 3.04 2.51
N LEU A 73 14.01 2.20 1.48
CA LEU A 73 14.63 0.87 1.53
C LEU A 73 16.15 0.98 1.35
N THR A 74 16.90 0.15 2.08
CA THR A 74 18.35 0.05 1.91
C THR A 74 18.67 -0.54 0.53
N ALA A 75 19.68 0.02 -0.15
CA ALA A 75 20.11 -0.45 -1.47
C ALA A 75 20.42 -1.96 -1.46
N GLY A 76 20.02 -2.67 -2.51
CA GLY A 76 20.23 -4.11 -2.65
C GLY A 76 19.16 -5.00 -2.03
N LYS A 77 18.07 -4.48 -1.45
CA LYS A 77 16.94 -5.30 -0.98
C LYS A 77 15.92 -5.54 -2.07
N GLN A 78 15.52 -6.79 -2.27
CA GLN A 78 14.46 -7.14 -3.21
C GLN A 78 13.11 -6.99 -2.53
N VAL A 79 12.27 -6.10 -3.06
CA VAL A 79 10.86 -6.05 -2.70
C VAL A 79 10.17 -7.13 -3.51
N GLN A 80 9.78 -8.22 -2.87
CA GLN A 80 8.85 -9.12 -3.53
C GLN A 80 7.48 -8.50 -3.36
N LEU A 81 7.11 -7.65 -4.32
CA LEU A 81 5.72 -7.26 -4.52
C LEU A 81 4.98 -8.54 -4.89
N LEU A 82 4.53 -9.28 -3.88
CA LEU A 82 3.47 -10.26 -4.03
C LEU A 82 2.24 -9.47 -4.45
N LEU A 83 2.08 -9.34 -5.77
CA LEU A 83 0.91 -8.79 -6.47
C LEU A 83 -0.42 -9.45 -6.03
N LEU A 84 -0.36 -10.48 -5.18
CA LEU A 84 -1.50 -11.11 -4.54
C LEU A 84 -2.23 -10.20 -3.53
N TYR A 85 -1.54 -9.34 -2.77
CA TYR A 85 -2.21 -8.52 -1.75
C TYR A 85 -2.99 -7.33 -2.32
N HIS A 86 -2.51 -6.72 -3.41
CA HIS A 86 -3.25 -5.64 -4.07
C HIS A 86 -4.54 -6.16 -4.71
N CYS A 87 -4.52 -7.39 -5.24
CA CYS A 87 -5.69 -8.08 -5.77
C CYS A 87 -6.66 -8.53 -4.66
N TYR A 88 -6.15 -8.96 -3.48
CA TYR A 88 -6.99 -9.34 -2.34
C TYR A 88 -7.69 -8.13 -1.68
N TYR A 89 -7.00 -6.99 -1.53
CA TYR A 89 -7.58 -5.79 -0.93
C TYR A 89 -8.59 -5.07 -1.85
N GLN A 90 -8.34 -5.04 -3.16
CA GLN A 90 -9.33 -4.55 -4.14
C GLN A 90 -10.55 -5.49 -4.24
N ARG A 91 -10.37 -6.81 -4.12
CA ARG A 91 -11.49 -7.76 -4.02
C ARG A 91 -12.28 -7.62 -2.73
N PHE A 92 -11.62 -7.36 -1.59
CA PHE A 92 -12.31 -7.12 -0.31
C PHE A 92 -13.17 -5.86 -0.40
N TYR A 93 -12.62 -4.71 -0.84
CA TYR A 93 -13.41 -3.47 -1.03
C TYR A 93 -14.50 -3.59 -2.10
N LYS A 94 -14.30 -4.34 -3.20
CA LYS A 94 -15.37 -4.62 -4.17
C LYS A 94 -16.48 -5.51 -3.62
N ARG A 95 -16.19 -6.39 -2.65
CA ARG A 95 -17.19 -7.27 -2.03
C ARG A 95 -17.98 -6.58 -0.91
N VAL A 96 -17.42 -5.57 -0.25
CA VAL A 96 -18.18 -4.72 0.71
C VAL A 96 -19.00 -3.62 0.02
N GLY A 97 -18.71 -3.30 -1.25
CA GLY A 97 -19.49 -2.36 -2.06
C GLY A 97 -20.84 -2.89 -2.57
N SER A 98 -21.23 -4.11 -2.18
CA SER A 98 -22.55 -4.70 -2.43
C SER A 98 -23.28 -5.02 -1.12
N VAL A 99 -22.99 -4.27 -0.05
CA VAL A 99 -23.85 -4.25 1.15
C VAL A 99 -24.78 -3.06 0.98
N SER A 100 -25.94 -3.36 0.42
CA SER A 100 -27.14 -2.54 0.49
C SER A 100 -27.45 -2.28 1.97
N ILE A 101 -27.31 -1.03 2.38
CA ILE A 101 -28.15 -0.41 3.41
C ILE A 101 -28.87 0.73 2.70
#